data_AF-A0A946RRC6-F1
#
_entry.id   AF-A0A946RRC6-F1
#
_cell.length_a   1.000
_cell.length_b   1.000
_cell.length_c   1.000
_cell.angle_alpha   90.00
_cell.angle_beta   90.00
_cell.angle_gamma   90.00
#
_symmetry.space_group_name_H-M   'P 1'
#
loop_
_entity.id
_entity.type
_entity.pdbx_description
1 polymer ?
#
loop_
_entity_poly.entity_id
_entity_poly.type
_entity_poly.pdbx_seq_one_letter_code
_entity_poly.pdbx_strand_id
1 'polypeptide(L)'
;MFKETTKTQRMLMMGVAILGGVFLMALAPTLAMKTLKISLDQAFTRLIPYDADFYPAVPVLTATYSIWIIIFVFAGSMALMLSKKLMQGAHWARATVLGLFAAPAVGGMTMVIPWFVLVLAEYPEKGVPAATISGMPAVAPVLFISLAIYYVILFFDTDSIKHKLQKLIPFTLMGVISGMVFMNGQHGVRYFIHIPGNFIKNAEGLIVGNPNPPLITDPLSSVITNLEHLHWQTFEPLAQPILYSPQTLALLLGGFMLYVSSALLIIAIPLMAMKKKAGWYIATSTALATAFVSVQGFVVRNSMEWLQGGMLSLLLFVVLMLPVFKKFFLAEGDEW
;
A
#
# COMPACT_ATOMS: atom_id res chain seq x y z
N MET A 1 13.39 6.27 22.65
CA MET A 1 12.28 5.31 22.42
C MET A 1 12.77 3.90 22.69
N PHE A 2 13.90 3.49 22.11
CA PHE A 2 14.58 2.27 22.54
C PHE A 2 15.30 2.48 23.87
N LYS A 3 15.25 1.48 24.73
CA LYS A 3 16.13 1.38 25.90
C LYS A 3 17.41 0.62 25.53
N GLU A 4 18.29 0.44 26.50
CA GLU A 4 19.49 -0.34 26.33
C GLU A 4 19.17 -1.76 25.85
N THR A 5 20.15 -2.38 25.19
CA THR A 5 20.04 -3.73 24.65
C THR A 5 21.18 -4.58 25.17
N THR A 6 20.88 -5.81 25.55
CA THR A 6 21.88 -6.79 25.97
C THR A 6 22.66 -7.32 24.77
N LYS A 7 23.84 -7.91 25.01
CA LYS A 7 24.63 -8.55 23.95
C LYS A 7 23.80 -9.60 23.19
N THR A 8 23.03 -10.43 23.90
CA THR A 8 22.16 -11.45 23.31
C THR A 8 21.08 -10.84 22.42
N GLN A 9 20.41 -9.77 22.88
CA GLN A 9 19.40 -9.07 22.07
C GLN A 9 20.01 -8.49 20.78
N ARG A 10 21.21 -7.90 20.88
CA ARG A 10 21.92 -7.37 19.71
C ARG A 10 22.33 -8.47 18.72
N MET A 11 22.81 -9.61 19.22
CA MET A 11 23.14 -10.77 18.37
C MET A 11 21.90 -11.30 17.64
N LEU A 12 20.76 -11.41 18.33
CA LEU A 12 19.51 -11.85 17.71
C LEU A 12 19.01 -10.85 16.66
N MET A 13 19.01 -9.55 16.96
CA MET A 13 18.65 -8.50 15.99
C MET A 13 19.55 -8.53 14.75
N MET A 14 20.87 -8.73 14.94
CA MET A 14 21.82 -8.91 13.83
C MET A 14 21.47 -10.15 13.01
N GLY A 15 21.22 -11.29 13.66
CA GLY A 15 20.88 -12.55 13.02
C GLY A 15 19.62 -12.45 12.17
N VAL A 16 18.53 -11.90 12.71
CA VAL A 16 17.27 -11.73 11.95
C VAL A 16 17.41 -10.71 10.83
N ALA A 17 18.22 -9.66 10.99
CA ALA A 17 18.50 -8.71 9.91
C ALA A 17 19.28 -9.36 8.77
N ILE A 18 20.23 -10.26 9.07
CA ILE A 18 20.97 -11.02 8.06
C ILE A 18 20.03 -11.98 7.33
N LEU A 19 19.31 -12.84 8.07
CA LEU A 19 18.41 -13.82 7.47
C LEU A 19 17.30 -13.16 6.66
N GLY A 20 16.67 -12.12 7.22
CA GLY A 20 15.67 -11.32 6.52
C GLY A 20 16.22 -10.60 5.31
N GLY A 21 17.45 -10.06 5.40
CA GLY A 21 18.10 -9.39 4.29
C GLY A 21 18.36 -10.32 3.10
N VAL A 22 18.89 -11.52 3.38
CA VAL A 22 19.07 -12.56 2.35
C VAL A 22 17.74 -13.01 1.77
N PHE A 23 16.72 -13.25 2.61
CA PHE A 23 15.38 -13.62 2.16
C PHE A 23 14.77 -12.58 1.21
N LEU A 24 14.84 -11.30 1.56
CA LEU A 24 14.29 -10.20 0.76
C LEU A 24 15.01 -10.02 -0.58
N MET A 25 16.29 -10.36 -0.67
CA MET A 25 17.04 -10.28 -1.92
C MET A 25 16.86 -11.52 -2.80
N ALA A 26 16.86 -12.71 -2.20
CA ALA A 26 16.94 -13.96 -2.94
C ALA A 26 15.57 -14.58 -3.26
N LEU A 27 14.60 -14.49 -2.35
CA LEU A 27 13.33 -15.23 -2.45
C LEU A 27 12.13 -14.30 -2.67
N ALA A 28 12.07 -13.18 -1.95
CA ALA A 28 10.92 -12.26 -2.01
C ALA A 28 10.59 -11.76 -3.44
N PRO A 29 11.56 -11.42 -4.32
CA PRO A 29 11.27 -10.98 -5.69
C PRO A 29 10.53 -12.06 -6.51
N THR A 30 10.96 -13.31 -6.40
CA THR A 30 10.34 -14.44 -7.10
C THR A 30 8.94 -14.73 -6.58
N LEU A 31 8.73 -14.67 -5.27
CA LEU A 31 7.42 -14.85 -4.65
C LEU A 31 6.42 -13.77 -5.08
N ALA A 32 6.86 -12.51 -5.11
CA ALA A 32 6.07 -11.38 -5.58
C ALA A 32 5.76 -11.49 -7.09
N MET A 33 6.74 -11.83 -7.92
CA MET A 33 6.56 -12.00 -9.36
C MET A 33 5.61 -13.16 -9.69
N LYS A 34 5.70 -14.29 -8.96
CA LYS A 34 4.75 -15.41 -9.10
C LYS A 34 3.33 -14.96 -8.77
N THR A 35 3.17 -14.20 -7.69
CA THR A 35 1.87 -13.65 -7.28
C THR A 35 1.32 -12.71 -8.36
N LEU A 36 2.14 -11.79 -8.88
CA LEU A 36 1.73 -10.88 -9.96
C LEU A 36 1.26 -11.64 -11.19
N LYS A 37 2.06 -12.60 -11.68
CA LYS A 37 1.73 -13.36 -12.89
C LYS A 37 0.38 -14.06 -12.79
N ILE A 38 0.11 -14.71 -11.66
CA ILE A 38 -1.17 -15.39 -11.42
C ILE A 38 -2.31 -14.37 -11.35
N SER A 39 -2.14 -13.26 -10.61
CA SER A 39 -3.16 -12.21 -10.51
C SER A 39 -3.50 -11.59 -11.88
N LEU A 40 -2.50 -11.36 -12.73
CA LEU A 40 -2.71 -10.83 -14.07
C LEU A 40 -3.37 -11.85 -15.00
N ASP A 41 -2.94 -13.12 -14.93
CA ASP A 41 -3.57 -14.21 -15.68
C ASP A 41 -5.07 -14.34 -15.33
N GLN A 42 -5.41 -14.31 -14.05
CA GLN A 42 -6.81 -14.31 -13.60
C GLN A 42 -7.57 -13.05 -14.02
N ALA A 43 -6.93 -11.88 -14.00
CA ALA A 43 -7.56 -10.67 -14.53
C ALA A 43 -7.91 -10.81 -16.02
N PHE A 44 -6.98 -11.28 -16.84
CA PHE A 44 -7.19 -11.41 -18.30
C PHE A 44 -8.16 -12.52 -18.70
N THR A 45 -8.11 -13.65 -18.01
CA THR A 45 -8.87 -14.84 -18.44
C THR A 45 -10.24 -14.94 -17.79
N ARG A 46 -10.39 -14.42 -16.56
CA ARG A 46 -11.59 -14.61 -15.74
C ARG A 46 -12.39 -13.34 -15.53
N LEU A 47 -11.75 -12.18 -15.39
CA LEU A 47 -12.42 -10.94 -14.97
C LEU A 47 -12.72 -9.99 -16.14
N ILE A 48 -11.69 -9.57 -16.87
CA ILE A 48 -11.78 -8.59 -17.96
C ILE A 48 -12.82 -8.98 -19.03
N PRO A 49 -13.00 -10.27 -19.42
CA PRO A 49 -14.03 -10.64 -20.40
C PRO A 49 -15.47 -10.34 -19.96
N TYR A 50 -15.71 -10.20 -18.65
CA TYR A 50 -17.04 -9.99 -18.06
C TYR A 50 -17.18 -8.57 -17.50
N ASP A 51 -16.07 -7.92 -17.16
CA ASP A 51 -16.04 -6.58 -16.61
C ASP A 51 -14.74 -5.85 -16.99
N ALA A 52 -14.85 -4.90 -17.91
CA ALA A 52 -13.73 -4.11 -18.41
C ALA A 52 -13.09 -3.21 -17.33
N ASP A 53 -13.77 -2.95 -16.21
CA ASP A 53 -13.24 -2.13 -15.09
C ASP A 53 -12.02 -2.79 -14.42
N PHE A 54 -11.79 -4.09 -14.63
CA PHE A 54 -10.58 -4.77 -14.17
C PHE A 54 -9.35 -4.49 -15.05
N TYR A 55 -9.51 -3.97 -16.27
CA TYR A 55 -8.39 -3.71 -17.17
C TYR A 55 -7.38 -2.70 -16.61
N PRO A 56 -7.79 -1.52 -16.07
CA PRO A 56 -6.87 -0.59 -15.41
C PRO A 56 -6.04 -1.20 -14.28
N ALA A 57 -6.48 -2.30 -13.67
CA ALA A 57 -5.70 -2.98 -12.64
C ALA A 57 -4.39 -3.57 -13.21
N VAL A 58 -4.36 -3.97 -14.48
CA VAL A 58 -3.18 -4.60 -15.10
C VAL A 58 -1.95 -3.69 -15.08
N PRO A 59 -1.96 -2.48 -15.68
CA PRO A 59 -0.80 -1.60 -15.65
C PRO A 59 -0.48 -1.11 -14.23
N VAL A 60 -1.48 -0.83 -13.39
CA VAL A 60 -1.28 -0.36 -12.01
C VAL A 60 -0.57 -1.43 -11.16
N LEU A 61 -1.05 -2.67 -11.20
CA LEU A 61 -0.45 -3.76 -10.44
C LEU A 61 0.94 -4.11 -10.97
N THR A 62 1.13 -4.10 -12.28
CA THR A 62 2.46 -4.34 -12.89
C THR A 62 3.48 -3.31 -12.40
N ALA A 63 3.14 -2.02 -12.43
CA ALA A 63 4.02 -0.96 -11.97
C ALA A 63 4.27 -1.03 -10.45
N THR A 64 3.20 -1.13 -9.66
CA THR A 64 3.31 -1.12 -8.19
C THR A 64 4.03 -2.35 -7.65
N TYR A 65 3.78 -3.54 -8.19
CA TYR A 65 4.54 -4.74 -7.80
C TYR A 65 6.02 -4.60 -8.13
N SER A 66 6.35 -4.05 -9.30
CA SER A 66 7.75 -3.84 -9.70
C SER A 66 8.48 -2.90 -8.74
N ILE A 67 7.83 -1.79 -8.34
CA ILE A 67 8.38 -0.86 -7.34
C ILE A 67 8.64 -1.58 -6.02
N TRP A 68 7.69 -2.35 -5.52
CA TRP A 68 7.86 -3.11 -4.28
C TRP A 68 8.95 -4.16 -4.36
N ILE A 69 9.06 -4.89 -5.48
CA ILE A 69 10.13 -5.88 -5.70
C ILE A 69 11.51 -5.20 -5.61
N ILE A 70 11.67 -4.03 -6.23
CA ILE A 70 12.91 -3.25 -6.14
C ILE A 70 13.17 -2.82 -4.69
N ILE A 71 12.13 -2.37 -3.98
CA ILE A 71 12.22 -2.01 -2.56
C ILE A 71 12.65 -3.22 -1.71
N PHE A 72 12.17 -4.44 -2.00
CA PHE A 72 12.58 -5.64 -1.26
C PHE A 72 14.08 -5.88 -1.40
N VAL A 73 14.62 -5.82 -2.62
CA VAL A 73 16.06 -6.00 -2.87
C VAL A 73 16.88 -4.92 -2.16
N PHE A 74 16.46 -3.65 -2.28
CA PHE A 74 17.15 -2.54 -1.62
C PHE A 74 17.10 -2.69 -0.10
N ALA A 75 15.93 -2.94 0.47
CA ALA A 75 15.74 -3.13 1.89
C ALA A 75 16.58 -4.28 2.43
N GLY A 76 16.61 -5.40 1.69
CA GLY A 76 17.43 -6.55 2.03
C GLY A 76 18.91 -6.21 2.05
N SER A 77 19.43 -5.57 0.99
CA SER A 77 20.85 -5.18 0.91
C SER A 77 21.26 -4.23 2.03
N MET A 78 20.42 -3.24 2.35
CA MET A 78 20.71 -2.26 3.38
C MET A 78 20.64 -2.91 4.78
N ALA A 79 19.71 -3.84 5.01
CA ALA A 79 19.67 -4.60 6.25
C ALA A 79 20.96 -5.42 6.48
N LEU A 80 21.52 -6.01 5.43
CA LEU A 80 22.82 -6.70 5.49
C LEU A 80 23.95 -5.73 5.85
N MET A 81 24.02 -4.57 5.20
CA MET A 81 25.03 -3.54 5.48
C MET A 81 24.96 -3.03 6.92
N LEU A 82 23.75 -2.90 7.48
CA LEU A 82 23.52 -2.40 8.83
C LEU A 82 23.63 -3.46 9.93
N SER A 83 23.71 -4.74 9.59
CA SER A 83 23.75 -5.85 10.55
C SER A 83 24.86 -5.69 11.61
N LYS A 84 26.08 -5.31 11.20
CA LYS A 84 27.20 -5.05 12.13
C LYS A 84 26.90 -3.87 13.07
N LYS A 85 26.21 -2.84 12.58
CA LYS A 85 25.82 -1.67 13.38
C LYS A 85 24.74 -2.01 14.42
N LEU A 86 23.86 -2.97 14.14
CA LEU A 86 22.94 -3.52 15.13
C LEU A 86 23.69 -4.19 16.28
N MET A 87 24.74 -4.97 15.96
CA MET A 87 25.57 -5.63 16.98
C MET A 87 26.30 -4.63 17.88
N GLN A 88 26.72 -3.49 17.30
CA GLN A 88 27.33 -2.38 18.02
C GLN A 88 26.32 -1.61 18.90
N GLY A 89 25.03 -1.87 18.78
CA GLY A 89 23.98 -1.17 19.53
C GLY A 89 23.67 0.22 18.99
N ALA A 90 24.00 0.52 17.73
CA ALA A 90 23.75 1.82 17.14
C ALA A 90 22.24 2.08 17.00
N HIS A 91 21.73 3.05 17.75
CA HIS A 91 20.30 3.37 17.81
C HIS A 91 19.71 3.76 16.46
N TRP A 92 20.45 4.56 15.66
CA TRP A 92 20.01 4.95 14.32
C TRP A 92 19.90 3.75 13.39
N ALA A 93 20.84 2.80 13.45
CA ALA A 93 20.82 1.61 12.60
C ALA A 93 19.63 0.71 12.94
N ARG A 94 19.30 0.56 14.22
CA ARG A 94 18.10 -0.16 14.67
C ARG A 94 16.84 0.49 14.13
N ALA A 95 16.71 1.80 14.25
CA ALA A 95 15.57 2.53 13.72
C ALA A 95 15.47 2.41 12.20
N THR A 96 16.58 2.52 11.47
CA THR A 96 16.60 2.31 10.01
C THR A 96 16.14 0.90 9.66
N VAL A 97 16.70 -0.14 10.28
CA VAL A 97 16.31 -1.53 10.03
C VAL A 97 14.84 -1.79 10.36
N LEU A 98 14.29 -1.15 11.38
CA LEU A 98 12.85 -1.17 11.65
C LEU A 98 12.05 -0.68 10.43
N GLY A 99 12.42 0.46 9.85
CA GLY A 99 11.80 0.96 8.62
C GLY A 99 12.02 0.04 7.40
N LEU A 100 13.21 -0.54 7.26
CA LEU A 100 13.54 -1.46 6.17
C LEU A 100 12.71 -2.74 6.19
N PHE A 101 12.24 -3.20 7.36
CA PHE A 101 11.31 -4.34 7.44
C PHE A 101 9.84 -3.92 7.48
N ALA A 102 9.53 -2.67 7.81
CA ALA A 102 8.19 -2.12 7.65
C ALA A 102 7.78 -2.05 6.17
N ALA A 103 8.67 -1.57 5.30
CA ALA A 103 8.35 -1.38 3.88
C ALA A 103 7.97 -2.71 3.17
N PRO A 104 8.72 -3.82 3.30
CA PRO A 104 8.32 -5.10 2.74
C PRO A 104 7.10 -5.73 3.40
N ALA A 105 6.84 -5.46 4.68
CA ALA A 105 5.59 -5.89 5.31
C ALA A 105 4.39 -5.19 4.66
N VAL A 106 4.47 -3.86 4.47
CA VAL A 106 3.46 -3.10 3.73
C VAL A 106 3.34 -3.61 2.29
N GLY A 107 4.46 -3.76 1.58
CA GLY A 107 4.48 -4.29 0.21
C GLY A 107 3.88 -5.70 0.09
N GLY A 108 4.13 -6.57 1.07
CA GLY A 108 3.49 -7.88 1.14
C GLY A 108 1.98 -7.78 1.26
N MET A 109 1.48 -6.91 2.14
CA MET A 109 0.03 -6.67 2.30
C MET A 109 -0.60 -6.13 1.01
N THR A 110 0.03 -5.15 0.36
CA THR A 110 -0.47 -4.53 -0.87
C THR A 110 -0.43 -5.47 -2.08
N MET A 111 0.30 -6.58 -1.99
CA MET A 111 0.26 -7.67 -2.97
C MET A 111 -0.73 -8.78 -2.59
N VAL A 112 -0.98 -8.98 -1.29
CA VAL A 112 -1.98 -9.93 -0.79
C VAL A 112 -3.41 -9.49 -1.11
N ILE A 113 -3.72 -8.20 -0.98
CA ILE A 113 -5.09 -7.71 -1.22
C ILE A 113 -5.54 -7.92 -2.69
N PRO A 114 -4.74 -7.57 -3.72
CA PRO A 114 -5.06 -7.89 -5.11
C PRO A 114 -5.28 -9.38 -5.36
N TRP A 115 -4.64 -10.27 -4.61
CA TRP A 115 -4.90 -11.70 -4.72
C TRP A 115 -6.34 -12.04 -4.28
N PHE A 116 -6.79 -11.50 -3.15
CA PHE A 116 -8.17 -11.69 -2.71
C PHE A 116 -9.18 -11.15 -3.73
N VAL A 117 -8.88 -10.01 -4.35
CA VAL A 117 -9.79 -9.36 -5.32
C VAL A 117 -9.77 -10.06 -6.69
N LEU A 118 -8.60 -10.40 -7.21
CA LEU A 118 -8.48 -10.88 -8.60
C LEU A 118 -8.55 -12.40 -8.72
N VAL A 119 -8.03 -13.10 -7.73
CA VAL A 119 -7.87 -14.56 -7.77
C VAL A 119 -8.99 -15.25 -7.02
N LEU A 120 -9.35 -14.78 -5.83
CA LEU A 120 -10.27 -15.49 -4.94
C LEU A 120 -11.70 -14.94 -4.92
N ALA A 121 -11.91 -13.66 -5.24
CA ALA A 121 -13.25 -13.08 -5.18
C ALA A 121 -14.16 -13.70 -6.23
N GLU A 122 -15.44 -13.79 -5.85
CA GLU A 122 -16.53 -14.27 -6.69
C GLU A 122 -17.42 -13.10 -7.09
N TYR A 123 -17.80 -13.05 -8.38
CA TYR A 123 -18.67 -12.02 -8.95
C TYR A 123 -19.81 -12.67 -9.74
N PRO A 124 -20.66 -13.49 -9.10
CA PRO A 124 -21.73 -14.22 -9.78
C PRO A 124 -22.72 -13.28 -10.48
N GLU A 125 -22.92 -12.07 -9.96
CA GLU A 125 -23.77 -11.02 -10.54
C GLU A 125 -23.26 -10.51 -11.90
N LYS A 126 -21.96 -10.65 -12.16
CA LYS A 126 -21.32 -10.28 -13.44
C LYS A 126 -21.14 -11.47 -14.37
N GLY A 127 -21.60 -12.66 -13.98
CA GLY A 127 -21.42 -13.90 -14.74
C GLY A 127 -19.97 -14.41 -14.76
N VAL A 128 -19.11 -13.91 -13.86
CA VAL A 128 -17.71 -14.32 -13.76
C VAL A 128 -17.62 -15.78 -13.30
N PRO A 129 -16.82 -16.64 -13.96
CA PRO A 129 -16.60 -18.01 -13.53
C PRO A 129 -16.00 -18.09 -12.13
N ALA A 130 -16.33 -19.18 -11.41
CA ALA A 130 -15.81 -19.43 -10.08
C ALA A 130 -14.27 -19.44 -10.03
N ALA A 131 -13.70 -19.01 -8.90
CA ALA A 131 -12.26 -19.06 -8.69
C ALA A 131 -11.74 -20.49 -8.77
N THR A 132 -10.71 -20.72 -9.60
CA THR A 132 -10.09 -22.05 -9.78
C THR A 132 -8.85 -22.25 -8.91
N ILE A 133 -8.37 -21.18 -8.29
CA ILE A 133 -7.20 -21.16 -7.41
C ILE A 133 -7.68 -20.89 -5.99
N SER A 134 -7.06 -21.56 -5.01
CA SER A 134 -7.37 -21.38 -3.60
C SER A 134 -6.11 -21.09 -2.77
N GLY A 135 -6.32 -20.65 -1.52
CA GLY A 135 -5.24 -20.42 -0.57
C GLY A 135 -4.56 -19.05 -0.68
N MET A 136 -3.48 -18.88 0.08
CA MET A 136 -2.73 -17.62 0.18
C MET A 136 -1.78 -17.44 -1.02
N PRO A 137 -1.52 -16.20 -1.44
CA PRO A 137 -0.57 -15.92 -2.50
C PRO A 137 0.85 -16.33 -2.10
N ALA A 138 1.69 -16.62 -3.09
CA ALA A 138 3.09 -16.95 -2.88
C ALA A 138 3.87 -15.84 -2.14
N VAL A 139 3.42 -14.59 -2.23
CA VAL A 139 4.04 -13.44 -1.53
C VAL A 139 3.70 -13.34 -0.04
N ALA A 140 2.71 -14.09 0.47
CA ALA A 140 2.32 -14.03 1.87
C ALA A 140 3.48 -14.19 2.88
N PRO A 141 4.50 -15.04 2.65
CA PRO A 141 5.69 -15.11 3.50
C PRO A 141 6.45 -13.79 3.61
N VAL A 142 6.45 -12.94 2.58
CA VAL A 142 7.11 -11.62 2.63
C VAL A 142 6.44 -10.75 3.70
N LEU A 143 5.11 -10.70 3.72
CA LEU A 143 4.35 -9.99 4.76
C LEU A 143 4.70 -10.52 6.16
N PHE A 144 4.53 -11.83 6.37
CA PHE A 144 4.64 -12.40 7.71
C PHE A 144 6.08 -12.40 8.26
N ILE A 145 7.07 -12.73 7.43
CA ILE A 145 8.48 -12.73 7.86
C ILE A 145 8.95 -11.31 8.14
N SER A 146 8.64 -10.35 7.26
CA SER A 146 9.02 -8.95 7.49
C SER A 146 8.35 -8.37 8.73
N LEU A 147 7.08 -8.70 8.98
CA LEU A 147 6.37 -8.28 10.19
C LEU A 147 6.96 -8.92 11.47
N ALA A 148 7.32 -10.20 11.42
CA ALA A 148 7.98 -10.88 12.54
C ALA A 148 9.32 -10.21 12.88
N ILE A 149 10.14 -9.92 11.86
CA ILE A 149 11.43 -9.24 12.04
C ILE A 149 11.20 -7.81 12.54
N TYR A 150 10.24 -7.08 11.97
CA TYR A 150 9.86 -5.75 12.41
C TYR A 150 9.56 -5.71 13.91
N TYR A 151 8.75 -6.64 14.43
CA TYR A 151 8.44 -6.68 15.85
C TYR A 151 9.61 -7.15 16.73
N VAL A 152 10.46 -8.05 16.24
CA VAL A 152 11.73 -8.37 16.93
C VAL A 152 12.55 -7.10 17.10
N ILE A 153 12.76 -6.33 16.03
CA ILE A 153 13.53 -5.07 16.07
C ILE A 153 12.83 -4.03 16.95
N LEU A 154 11.50 -3.94 16.93
CA LEU A 154 10.75 -2.99 17.75
C LEU A 154 10.88 -3.29 19.26
N PHE A 155 10.80 -4.57 19.64
CA PHE A 155 10.65 -4.97 21.04
C PHE A 155 11.91 -5.52 21.71
N PHE A 156 13.01 -5.74 20.99
CA PHE A 156 14.26 -6.25 21.59
C PHE A 156 15.06 -5.13 22.28
N ASP A 157 14.51 -4.61 23.37
CA ASP A 157 15.20 -3.81 24.39
C ASP A 157 14.86 -4.28 25.81
N THR A 158 15.54 -3.70 26.79
CA THR A 158 15.32 -3.92 28.23
C THR A 158 14.13 -3.14 28.78
N ASP A 159 13.26 -2.59 27.91
CA ASP A 159 12.13 -1.79 28.35
C ASP A 159 11.01 -2.65 28.98
N SER A 160 10.16 -2.01 29.77
CA SER A 160 9.03 -2.68 30.42
C SER A 160 7.98 -3.16 29.42
N ILE A 161 7.21 -4.21 29.78
CA ILE A 161 6.09 -4.70 28.95
C ILE A 161 5.09 -3.59 28.65
N LYS A 162 4.78 -2.74 29.65
CA LYS A 162 3.89 -1.57 29.49
C LYS A 162 4.36 -0.66 28.36
N HIS A 163 5.65 -0.31 28.34
CA HIS A 163 6.20 0.55 27.29
C HIS A 163 6.27 -0.14 25.93
N LYS A 164 6.49 -1.46 25.89
CA LYS A 164 6.42 -2.23 24.64
C LYS A 164 5.01 -2.22 24.05
N LEU A 165 3.97 -2.37 24.87
CA LEU A 165 2.58 -2.23 24.42
C LEU A 165 2.27 -0.82 23.91
N GLN A 166 2.83 0.21 24.56
CA GLN A 166 2.68 1.59 24.09
C GLN A 166 3.39 1.85 22.75
N LYS A 167 4.49 1.15 22.46
CA LYS A 167 5.11 1.17 21.12
C LYS A 167 4.25 0.40 20.11
N LEU A 168 3.73 -0.77 20.49
CA LEU A 168 3.00 -1.66 19.59
C LEU A 168 1.88 -0.96 18.83
N ILE A 169 1.01 -0.22 19.53
CA ILE A 169 -0.21 0.38 18.96
C ILE A 169 0.10 1.32 17.78
N PRO A 170 0.79 2.46 17.98
CA PRO A 170 1.04 3.42 16.91
C PRO A 170 1.90 2.85 15.78
N PHE A 171 2.91 2.04 16.10
CA PHE A 171 3.77 1.41 15.08
C PHE A 171 3.05 0.35 14.24
N THR A 172 2.06 -0.34 14.81
CA THR A 172 1.22 -1.28 14.06
C THR A 172 0.21 -0.52 13.22
N LEU A 173 -0.46 0.48 13.79
CA LEU A 173 -1.43 1.31 13.06
C LEU A 173 -0.79 1.98 11.84
N MET A 174 0.42 2.55 11.97
CA MET A 174 1.13 3.13 10.82
C MET A 174 1.33 2.12 9.68
N GLY A 175 1.71 0.88 9.99
CA GLY A 175 1.88 -0.18 8.98
C GLY A 175 0.56 -0.63 8.35
N VAL A 176 -0.46 -0.89 9.18
CA VAL A 176 -1.80 -1.29 8.71
C VAL A 176 -2.42 -0.24 7.79
N ILE A 177 -2.37 1.03 8.21
CA ILE A 177 -2.93 2.15 7.46
C ILE A 177 -2.13 2.38 6.19
N SER A 178 -0.79 2.31 6.25
CA SER A 178 0.06 2.43 5.07
C SER A 178 -0.28 1.39 3.99
N GLY A 179 -0.55 0.13 4.37
CA GLY A 179 -0.99 -0.91 3.44
C GLY A 179 -2.40 -0.67 2.89
N MET A 180 -3.36 -0.35 3.77
CA MET A 180 -4.74 -0.09 3.37
C MET A 180 -4.87 1.11 2.42
N VAL A 181 -4.21 2.23 2.74
CA VAL A 181 -4.36 3.45 1.95
C VAL A 181 -3.63 3.35 0.63
N PHE A 182 -2.57 2.55 0.55
CA PHE A 182 -1.93 2.20 -0.72
C PHE A 182 -2.91 1.46 -1.63
N MET A 183 -3.71 0.53 -1.08
CA MET A 183 -4.73 -0.17 -1.86
C MET A 183 -5.86 0.76 -2.32
N ASN A 184 -6.36 1.63 -1.45
CA ASN A 184 -7.30 2.67 -1.86
C ASN A 184 -6.69 3.56 -2.96
N GLY A 185 -5.39 3.86 -2.86
CA GLY A 185 -4.61 4.54 -3.89
C GLY A 185 -4.63 3.80 -5.24
N GLN A 186 -4.45 2.48 -5.23
CA GLN A 186 -4.61 1.66 -6.45
C GLN A 186 -6.01 1.76 -7.03
N HIS A 187 -7.05 1.72 -6.21
CA HIS A 187 -8.42 1.90 -6.67
C HIS A 187 -8.66 3.29 -7.24
N GLY A 188 -8.14 4.34 -6.60
CA GLY A 188 -8.25 5.73 -7.04
C GLY A 188 -7.53 6.00 -8.36
N VAL A 189 -6.31 5.47 -8.55
CA VAL A 189 -5.52 5.74 -9.77
C VAL A 189 -6.08 5.06 -11.01
N ARG A 190 -6.76 3.91 -10.88
CA ARG A 190 -7.41 3.21 -12.01
C ARG A 190 -8.35 4.11 -12.81
N TYR A 191 -8.96 5.08 -12.14
CA TYR A 191 -9.88 6.05 -12.72
C TYR A 191 -9.23 7.07 -13.65
N PHE A 192 -7.92 7.26 -13.55
CA PHE A 192 -7.14 8.13 -14.45
C PHE A 192 -6.54 7.36 -15.63
N ILE A 193 -6.75 6.04 -15.68
CA ILE A 193 -6.30 5.21 -16.79
C ILE A 193 -7.45 5.07 -17.75
N HIS A 194 -7.22 5.53 -18.97
CA HIS A 194 -8.17 5.37 -20.05
C HIS A 194 -8.49 3.88 -20.25
N ILE A 195 -9.78 3.56 -20.24
CA ILE A 195 -10.30 2.26 -20.68
C ILE A 195 -10.66 2.47 -22.15
N PRO A 196 -9.89 1.92 -23.11
CA PRO A 196 -10.38 1.82 -24.48
C PRO A 196 -11.72 1.09 -24.41
N GLY A 197 -12.78 1.69 -24.97
CA GLY A 197 -14.15 1.17 -24.86
C GLY A 197 -14.25 -0.33 -25.10
N ASN A 198 -15.18 -0.99 -24.38
CA ASN A 198 -15.39 -2.45 -24.25
C ASN A 198 -14.44 -3.32 -25.06
N PHE A 199 -13.70 -4.23 -24.44
CA PHE A 199 -12.90 -5.14 -25.24
C PHE A 199 -13.76 -6.27 -25.86
N ILE A 200 -13.55 -6.56 -27.14
CA ILE A 200 -14.05 -7.77 -27.79
C ILE A 200 -12.87 -8.67 -28.18
N LYS A 201 -13.14 -9.96 -28.40
CA LYS A 201 -12.20 -10.81 -29.12
C LYS A 201 -12.40 -10.61 -30.62
N ASN A 202 -11.35 -10.29 -31.36
CA ASN A 202 -11.40 -10.31 -32.82
C ASN A 202 -11.46 -11.76 -33.34
N ALA A 203 -11.50 -11.93 -34.67
CA ALA A 203 -11.57 -13.25 -35.30
C ALA A 203 -10.38 -14.16 -34.94
N GLU A 204 -9.24 -13.57 -34.57
CA GLU A 204 -8.02 -14.25 -34.13
C GLU A 204 -7.99 -14.54 -32.62
N GLY A 205 -9.05 -14.17 -31.88
CA GLY A 205 -9.16 -14.36 -30.44
C GLY A 205 -8.38 -13.33 -29.61
N LEU A 206 -7.81 -12.29 -30.24
CA LEU A 206 -7.10 -11.20 -29.59
C LEU A 206 -8.09 -10.20 -28.99
N ILE A 207 -7.78 -9.71 -27.79
CA ILE A 207 -8.52 -8.64 -27.14
C ILE A 207 -8.26 -7.34 -27.92
N VAL A 208 -9.28 -6.83 -28.59
CA VAL A 208 -9.28 -5.56 -29.32
C VAL A 208 -10.36 -4.64 -28.76
N GLY A 209 -10.22 -3.33 -28.92
CA GLY A 209 -11.31 -2.40 -28.59
C GLY A 209 -12.55 -2.71 -29.42
N ASN A 210 -13.73 -2.71 -28.81
CA ASN A 210 -14.99 -2.87 -29.52
C ASN A 210 -15.10 -1.71 -30.51
N PRO A 211 -15.25 -1.97 -31.82
CA PRO A 211 -15.44 -0.91 -32.80
C PRO A 211 -16.73 -0.12 -32.57
N ASN A 212 -17.71 -0.71 -31.85
CA ASN A 212 -18.98 -0.12 -31.46
C ASN A 212 -19.24 -0.42 -29.97
N PRO A 213 -18.50 0.16 -29.00
CA PRO A 213 -18.84 -0.09 -27.62
C PRO A 213 -20.20 0.51 -27.31
N PRO A 214 -20.92 -0.06 -26.33
CA PRO A 214 -22.02 0.68 -25.73
C PRO A 214 -21.51 2.06 -25.33
N LEU A 215 -22.35 3.08 -25.52
CA LEU A 215 -22.15 4.38 -24.90
C LEU A 215 -21.71 4.14 -23.47
N ILE A 216 -20.68 4.85 -23.03
CA ILE A 216 -20.28 4.86 -21.64
C ILE A 216 -21.51 5.29 -20.82
N THR A 217 -22.29 4.33 -20.33
CA THR A 217 -23.60 4.57 -19.72
C THR A 217 -23.48 4.80 -18.21
N ASP A 218 -22.29 4.62 -17.63
CA ASP A 218 -22.04 5.01 -16.25
C ASP A 218 -21.76 6.53 -16.20
N PRO A 219 -22.68 7.33 -15.62
CA PRO A 219 -22.51 8.78 -15.50
C PRO A 219 -21.23 9.18 -14.75
N LEU A 220 -20.60 8.28 -13.99
CA LEU A 220 -19.34 8.56 -13.29
C LEU A 220 -18.12 8.47 -14.20
N SER A 221 -18.12 7.56 -15.17
CA SER A 221 -16.94 7.35 -16.02
C SER A 221 -16.68 8.48 -17.03
N SER A 222 -17.72 9.23 -17.42
CA SER A 222 -17.59 10.50 -18.15
C SER A 222 -16.95 11.59 -17.29
N VAL A 223 -17.35 11.67 -16.02
CA VAL A 223 -16.99 12.74 -15.05
C VAL A 223 -15.52 12.71 -14.62
N ILE A 224 -14.83 11.57 -14.80
CA ILE A 224 -13.59 11.24 -14.09
C ILE A 224 -12.33 11.42 -14.94
N THR A 225 -12.40 11.18 -16.24
CA THR A 225 -11.20 11.18 -17.10
C THR A 225 -10.82 12.57 -17.61
N ASN A 226 -11.67 13.59 -17.40
CA ASN A 226 -11.56 14.91 -18.05
C ASN A 226 -11.48 14.84 -19.60
N LEU A 227 -11.74 13.68 -20.20
CA LEU A 227 -11.75 13.48 -21.65
C LEU A 227 -13.15 13.64 -22.25
N GLU A 228 -14.10 14.24 -21.51
CA GLU A 228 -15.48 14.53 -21.97
C GLU A 228 -15.53 15.35 -23.26
N HIS A 229 -14.44 16.07 -23.54
CA HIS A 229 -14.26 16.92 -24.70
C HIS A 229 -13.52 16.19 -25.83
N LEU A 230 -13.25 14.88 -25.73
CA LEU A 230 -12.56 14.10 -26.76
C LEU A 230 -13.34 12.82 -27.07
N HIS A 231 -13.56 12.59 -28.36
CA HIS A 231 -14.15 11.37 -28.86
C HIS A 231 -13.17 10.22 -28.62
N TRP A 232 -13.54 9.26 -27.78
CA TRP A 232 -12.60 8.26 -27.25
C TRP A 232 -11.98 7.32 -28.32
N GLN A 233 -12.55 7.22 -29.53
CA GLN A 233 -11.94 6.47 -30.65
C GLN A 233 -11.00 7.31 -31.51
N THR A 234 -11.40 8.55 -31.79
CA THR A 234 -10.72 9.40 -32.79
C THR A 234 -9.84 10.46 -32.14
N PHE A 235 -9.98 10.64 -30.82
CA PHE A 235 -9.42 11.74 -30.04
C PHE A 235 -9.79 13.11 -30.62
N GLU A 236 -10.91 13.20 -31.34
CA GLU A 236 -11.39 14.47 -31.88
C GLU A 236 -12.17 15.26 -30.82
N PRO A 237 -12.06 16.59 -30.79
CA PRO A 237 -12.79 17.39 -29.83
C PRO A 237 -14.32 17.22 -29.95
N LEU A 238 -14.99 16.82 -28.87
CA LEU A 238 -16.44 16.92 -28.75
C LEU A 238 -16.82 18.38 -28.46
N ALA A 239 -17.94 18.84 -28.99
CA ALA A 239 -18.41 20.23 -28.84
C ALA A 239 -18.75 20.63 -27.38
N GLN A 240 -18.65 19.70 -26.43
CA GLN A 240 -18.92 19.93 -25.01
C GLN A 240 -17.77 20.71 -24.37
N PRO A 241 -18.06 21.76 -23.57
CA PRO A 241 -17.03 22.44 -22.80
C PRO A 241 -16.41 21.49 -21.76
N ILE A 242 -15.12 21.66 -21.46
CA ILE A 242 -14.46 20.91 -20.39
C ILE A 242 -15.10 21.30 -19.06
N LEU A 243 -15.93 20.43 -18.49
CA LEU A 243 -16.53 20.64 -17.17
C LEU A 243 -15.62 20.02 -16.11
N TYR A 244 -15.12 20.84 -15.20
CA TYR A 244 -14.41 20.33 -14.03
C TYR A 244 -15.39 19.64 -13.08
N SER A 245 -15.10 18.40 -12.73
CA SER A 245 -15.80 17.66 -11.70
C SER A 245 -15.06 17.71 -10.35
N PRO A 246 -15.74 18.08 -9.25
CA PRO A 246 -15.21 17.90 -7.89
C PRO A 246 -14.86 16.45 -7.54
N GLN A 247 -15.51 15.47 -8.18
CA GLN A 247 -15.21 14.05 -8.02
C GLN A 247 -13.83 13.68 -8.59
N THR A 248 -13.37 14.34 -9.66
CA THR A 248 -12.03 14.15 -10.23
C THR A 248 -10.93 14.51 -9.24
N LEU A 249 -11.09 15.62 -8.50
CA LEU A 249 -10.14 15.97 -7.44
C LEU A 249 -10.17 14.97 -6.29
N ALA A 250 -11.37 14.52 -5.87
CA ALA A 250 -11.50 13.50 -4.83
C ALA A 250 -10.78 12.20 -5.21
N LEU A 251 -10.84 11.80 -6.48
CA LEU A 251 -10.15 10.62 -7.00
C LEU A 251 -8.65 10.85 -7.17
N LEU A 252 -8.22 12.06 -7.55
CA LEU A 252 -6.80 12.40 -7.69
C LEU A 252 -6.12 12.29 -6.33
N LEU A 253 -6.73 12.91 -5.32
CA LEU A 253 -6.29 12.83 -3.93
C LEU A 253 -6.44 11.40 -3.43
N GLY A 254 -7.57 10.75 -3.69
CA GLY A 254 -7.82 9.35 -3.33
C GLY A 254 -6.86 8.36 -3.99
N GLY A 255 -6.26 8.70 -5.13
CA GLY A 255 -5.29 7.87 -5.83
C GLY A 255 -3.86 8.20 -5.39
N PHE A 256 -3.31 9.28 -5.95
CA PHE A 256 -1.89 9.59 -5.84
C PHE A 256 -1.50 10.10 -4.45
N MET A 257 -2.33 10.90 -3.79
CA MET A 257 -2.01 11.36 -2.43
C MET A 257 -2.05 10.18 -1.44
N LEU A 258 -2.89 9.16 -1.64
CA LEU A 258 -2.85 7.97 -0.79
C LEU A 258 -1.58 7.12 -0.99
N TYR A 259 -1.01 7.06 -2.19
CA TYR A 259 0.33 6.48 -2.39
C TYR A 259 1.42 7.26 -1.65
N VAL A 260 1.41 8.59 -1.77
CA VAL A 260 2.35 9.45 -1.04
C VAL A 260 2.18 9.24 0.47
N SER A 261 0.94 9.18 0.94
CA SER A 261 0.62 8.96 2.36
C SER A 261 1.15 7.61 2.86
N SER A 262 0.98 6.55 2.09
CA SER A 262 1.54 5.22 2.40
C SER A 262 3.06 5.29 2.58
N ALA A 263 3.77 5.93 1.65
CA ALA A 263 5.23 6.09 1.71
C ALA A 263 5.68 6.96 2.90
N LEU A 264 4.98 8.06 3.16
CA LEU A 264 5.26 8.96 4.27
C LEU A 264 5.08 8.26 5.64
N LEU A 265 4.05 7.42 5.78
CA LEU A 265 3.86 6.61 7.00
C LEU A 265 5.01 5.61 7.20
N ILE A 266 5.50 4.97 6.14
CA ILE A 266 6.68 4.10 6.21
C ILE A 266 7.92 4.88 6.63
N ILE A 267 8.13 6.08 6.06
CA ILE A 267 9.28 6.96 6.38
C ILE A 267 9.19 7.49 7.81
N ALA A 268 7.98 7.72 8.33
CA ALA A 268 7.78 8.19 9.70
C ALA A 268 8.25 7.18 10.74
N ILE A 269 8.13 5.87 10.48
CA ILE A 269 8.54 4.79 11.40
C ILE A 269 9.99 4.96 11.91
N PRO A 270 11.03 4.95 11.06
CA PRO A 270 12.42 5.11 11.51
C PRO A 270 12.65 6.47 12.17
N LEU A 271 12.01 7.55 11.68
CA LEU A 271 12.17 8.89 12.24
C LEU A 271 11.59 9.01 13.65
N MET A 272 10.39 8.50 13.86
CA MET A 272 9.75 8.42 15.18
C MET A 272 10.52 7.49 16.11
N ALA A 273 11.05 6.39 15.58
CA ALA A 273 11.92 5.50 16.36
C ALA A 273 13.17 6.20 16.89
N MET A 274 13.71 7.14 16.11
CA MET A 274 14.82 8.03 16.49
C MET A 274 14.40 9.25 17.32
N LYS A 275 13.13 9.37 17.71
CA LYS A 275 12.56 10.56 18.36
C LYS A 275 12.79 11.86 17.58
N LYS A 276 12.75 11.81 16.24
CA LYS A 276 12.86 13.00 15.40
C LYS A 276 11.48 13.64 15.27
N LYS A 277 11.36 14.94 15.62
CA LYS A 277 10.13 15.73 15.44
C LYS A 277 9.48 15.54 14.08
N ALA A 278 10.30 15.56 13.03
CA ALA A 278 9.86 15.35 11.65
C ALA A 278 9.03 14.07 11.48
N GLY A 279 9.42 12.96 12.12
CA GLY A 279 8.67 11.71 12.04
C GLY A 279 7.27 11.82 12.60
N TRP A 280 7.11 12.47 13.76
CA TRP A 280 5.80 12.69 14.37
C TRP A 280 4.93 13.63 13.53
N TYR A 281 5.49 14.75 13.05
CA TYR A 281 4.74 15.66 12.18
C TYR A 281 4.30 14.99 10.87
N ILE A 282 5.19 14.20 10.24
CA ILE A 282 4.85 13.43 9.04
C ILE A 282 3.72 12.45 9.35
N ALA A 283 3.82 11.64 10.42
CA ALA A 283 2.79 10.66 10.75
C ALA A 283 1.44 11.31 11.04
N THR A 284 1.43 12.36 11.88
CA THR A 284 0.20 13.03 12.30
C THR A 284 -0.47 13.78 11.15
N SER A 285 0.30 14.54 10.35
CA SER A 285 -0.26 15.25 9.19
C SER A 285 -0.77 14.28 8.13
N THR A 286 -0.01 13.21 7.86
CA THR A 286 -0.41 12.18 6.91
C THR A 286 -1.67 11.45 7.37
N ALA A 287 -1.77 11.10 8.65
CA ALA A 287 -2.95 10.46 9.21
C ALA A 287 -4.20 11.35 9.07
N LEU A 288 -4.10 12.64 9.38
CA LEU A 288 -5.21 13.58 9.23
C LEU A 288 -5.61 13.76 7.75
N ALA A 289 -4.62 13.96 6.88
CA ALA A 289 -4.86 14.20 5.46
C ALA A 289 -5.48 12.97 4.78
N THR A 290 -5.00 11.78 5.15
CA THR A 290 -5.56 10.49 4.69
C THR A 290 -6.97 10.27 5.21
N ALA A 291 -7.25 10.63 6.47
CA ALA A 291 -8.60 10.53 7.02
C ALA A 291 -9.59 11.38 6.22
N PHE A 292 -9.23 12.63 5.95
CA PHE A 292 -10.04 13.55 5.16
C PHE A 292 -10.30 13.01 3.74
N VAL A 293 -9.24 12.66 3.02
CA VAL A 293 -9.34 12.19 1.63
C VAL A 293 -10.10 10.87 1.53
N SER A 294 -9.91 9.96 2.49
CA SER A 294 -10.59 8.66 2.46
C SER A 294 -12.09 8.79 2.78
N VAL A 295 -12.48 9.70 3.68
CA VAL A 295 -13.90 10.02 3.93
C VAL A 295 -14.53 10.70 2.71
N GLN A 296 -13.82 11.64 2.06
CA GLN A 296 -14.28 12.22 0.80
C GLN A 296 -14.46 11.14 -0.27
N GLY A 297 -13.49 10.23 -0.38
CA GLY A 297 -13.56 9.06 -1.24
C GLY A 297 -14.78 8.19 -0.93
N PHE A 298 -15.10 7.94 0.34
CA PHE A 298 -16.32 7.22 0.72
C PHE A 298 -17.58 7.90 0.18
N VAL A 299 -17.72 9.21 0.32
CA VAL A 299 -18.89 9.96 -0.18
C VAL A 299 -19.00 9.87 -1.70
N VAL A 300 -17.88 10.03 -2.42
CA VAL A 300 -17.86 10.01 -3.90
C VAL A 300 -18.04 8.60 -4.46
N ARG A 301 -17.53 7.59 -3.76
CA ARG A 301 -17.44 6.20 -4.24
C ARG A 301 -18.54 5.30 -3.69
N ASN A 302 -19.23 5.75 -2.64
CA ASN A 302 -20.12 4.93 -1.82
C ASN A 302 -19.48 3.57 -1.43
N SER A 303 -18.19 3.58 -1.05
CA SER A 303 -17.41 2.36 -0.80
C SER A 303 -16.91 2.27 0.64
N MET A 304 -17.29 1.20 1.34
CA MET A 304 -16.94 0.98 2.74
C MET A 304 -15.43 0.84 2.99
N GLU A 305 -14.67 0.39 2.01
CA GLU A 305 -13.20 0.31 2.09
C GLU A 305 -12.57 1.69 2.31
N TRP A 306 -13.13 2.72 1.67
CA TRP A 306 -12.67 4.10 1.81
C TRP A 306 -13.04 4.67 3.17
N LEU A 307 -14.24 4.34 3.68
CA LEU A 307 -14.64 4.72 5.03
C LEU A 307 -13.74 4.06 6.08
N GLN A 308 -13.43 2.77 5.92
CA GLN A 308 -12.52 2.05 6.81
C GLN A 308 -11.13 2.68 6.82
N GLY A 309 -10.58 3.02 5.64
CA GLY A 309 -9.34 3.78 5.52
C GLY A 309 -9.40 5.10 6.28
N GLY A 310 -10.47 5.86 6.09
CA GLY A 310 -10.67 7.15 6.76
C GLY A 310 -10.75 7.04 8.29
N MET A 311 -11.53 6.08 8.79
CA MET A 311 -11.71 5.87 10.22
C MET A 311 -10.44 5.37 10.90
N LEU A 312 -9.68 4.46 10.26
CA LEU A 312 -8.40 3.99 10.80
C LEU A 312 -7.35 5.10 10.79
N SER A 313 -7.30 5.92 9.75
CA SER A 313 -6.42 7.09 9.72
C SER A 313 -6.77 8.12 10.79
N LEU A 314 -8.07 8.37 11.03
CA LEU A 314 -8.51 9.23 12.12
C LEU A 314 -8.14 8.64 13.49
N LEU A 315 -8.29 7.34 13.67
CA LEU A 315 -7.86 6.65 14.89
C LEU A 315 -6.35 6.83 15.13
N LEU A 316 -5.52 6.66 14.10
CA LEU A 316 -4.08 6.91 14.22
C LEU A 316 -3.79 8.37 14.60
N PHE A 317 -4.46 9.33 13.97
CA PHE A 317 -4.32 10.75 14.33
C PHE A 317 -4.62 10.98 15.82
N VAL A 318 -5.75 10.48 16.32
CA VAL A 318 -6.12 10.59 17.74
C VAL A 318 -5.07 9.92 18.63
N VAL A 319 -4.64 8.70 18.30
CA VAL A 319 -3.60 7.98 19.04
C VAL A 319 -2.29 8.79 19.12
N LEU A 320 -1.85 9.40 18.02
CA LEU A 320 -0.62 10.20 17.99
C LEU A 320 -0.72 11.52 18.77
N MET A 321 -1.94 12.03 18.97
CA MET A 321 -2.22 13.25 19.73
C MET A 321 -2.36 13.00 21.23
N LEU A 322 -2.67 11.76 21.66
CA LEU A 322 -2.78 11.44 23.07
C LEU A 322 -1.42 11.63 23.79
N PRO A 323 -1.39 12.32 24.96
CA PRO A 323 -0.14 12.62 25.67
C PRO A 323 0.69 11.38 26.01
N VAL A 324 0.01 10.25 26.29
CA VAL A 324 0.67 8.99 26.60
C VAL A 324 1.57 8.49 25.46
N PHE A 325 1.23 8.76 24.21
CA PHE A 325 2.03 8.37 23.05
C PHE A 325 2.96 9.49 22.57
N LYS A 326 2.52 10.76 22.64
CA LYS A 326 3.33 11.93 22.24
C LYS A 326 4.71 11.93 22.94
N LYS A 327 4.75 11.62 24.24
CA LYS A 327 5.99 11.53 25.05
C LYS A 327 6.97 10.45 24.59
N PHE A 328 6.50 9.42 23.89
CA PHE A 328 7.36 8.38 23.33
C PHE A 328 8.11 8.83 22.08
N PHE A 329 7.54 9.77 21.33
CA PHE A 329 8.03 10.16 20.00
C PHE A 329 8.79 11.46 19.96
N LEU A 330 8.54 12.35 20.93
CA LEU A 330 9.26 13.62 21.05
C LEU A 330 10.35 13.51 22.14
N ALA A 331 11.38 14.35 22.04
CA ALA A 331 12.37 14.49 23.09
C ALA A 331 11.82 15.35 24.25
N GLU A 332 12.45 15.28 25.41
CA GLU A 332 12.10 16.19 26.51
C GLU A 332 12.43 17.64 26.11
N GLY A 333 11.51 18.58 26.40
CA GLY A 333 11.63 19.98 25.96
C GLY A 333 11.04 20.28 24.59
N ASP A 334 10.56 19.27 23.87
CA ASP A 334 9.92 19.40 22.57
C ASP A 334 8.38 19.40 22.63
N GLU A 335 7.81 19.47 23.83
CA GLU A 335 6.36 19.51 24.06
C GLU A 335 5.82 20.94 23.83
N TRP A 336 5.01 21.12 22.77
CA TRP A 336 4.11 22.26 22.59
C TRP A 336 2.73 21.93 23.10
#